data_AF-X1A8V6-F1
#
_entry.id   AF-X1A8V6-F1
#
_cell.length_a   1.000
_cell.length_b   1.000
_cell.length_c   1.000
_cell.angle_alpha   90.00
_cell.angle_beta   90.00
_cell.angle_gamma   90.00
#
_symmetry.space_group_name_H-M   'P 1'
#
loop_
_entity.id
_entity.type
_entity.pdbx_description
1 polymer ?
#
loop_
_entity_poly.entity_id
_entity_poly.type
_entity_poly.pdbx_seq_one_letter_code
_entity_poly.pdbx_strand_id
1 'polypeptide(L)'
;RSEGIDAEMLYSDDETLELGRKYTLGKECYPFIITTGDIIKTLEHNDPKKVAFFMPQTYGPCRFGQYNKMQKIIIKELGYEDVPIIAPGAPEGNQFYREYDMQGLRGFILLMKAMSGIFTVDYLNKMLRQTRPLKIHWGKEY
;
A
#
# COMPACT_ATOMS: atom_id res chain seq x y z
N ARG A 1 12.30 -1.38 -6.19
CA ARG A 1 13.76 -1.31 -5.85
C ARG A 1 14.62 -2.34 -6.58
N SER A 2 14.33 -3.66 -6.55
CA SER A 2 15.13 -4.70 -7.28
C SER A 2 15.35 -4.41 -8.76
N GLU A 3 14.36 -3.84 -9.44
CA GLU A 3 14.40 -3.56 -10.88
C GLU A 3 14.69 -2.07 -11.18
N GLY A 4 15.35 -1.36 -10.25
CA GLY A 4 15.73 0.05 -10.44
C GLY A 4 14.60 1.07 -10.28
N ILE A 5 13.36 0.62 -10.05
CA ILE A 5 12.23 1.50 -9.70
C ILE A 5 12.42 2.02 -8.27
N ASP A 6 12.45 3.34 -8.12
CA ASP A 6 12.42 3.96 -6.79
C ASP A 6 11.04 3.75 -6.18
N ALA A 7 11.04 3.18 -4.99
CA ALA A 7 9.83 2.81 -4.28
C ALA A 7 10.04 3.12 -2.82
N GLU A 8 9.12 3.88 -2.26
CA GLU A 8 9.11 4.33 -0.88
C GLU A 8 7.81 3.92 -0.19
N MET A 9 7.89 3.79 1.12
CA MET A 9 6.72 3.60 1.97
C MET A 9 6.17 4.99 2.32
N LEU A 10 4.87 5.19 2.12
CA LEU A 10 4.21 6.41 2.57
C LEU A 10 4.11 6.40 4.09
N TYR A 11 4.43 7.53 4.71
CA TYR A 11 4.34 7.72 6.16
C TYR A 11 3.17 8.65 6.46
N SER A 12 2.27 8.17 7.31
CA SER A 12 1.10 8.91 7.73
C SER A 12 1.43 9.82 8.91
N ASP A 13 0.99 11.07 8.85
CA ASP A 13 1.06 12.04 9.93
C ASP A 13 -0.29 12.76 10.12
N ASP A 14 -0.29 13.86 10.89
CA ASP A 14 -1.52 14.60 11.17
C ASP A 14 -2.14 15.21 9.90
N GLU A 15 -1.30 15.67 8.94
CA GLU A 15 -1.75 16.18 7.65
C GLU A 15 -2.47 15.10 6.83
N THR A 16 -1.95 13.86 6.84
CA THR A 16 -2.62 12.71 6.23
C THR A 16 -4.04 12.54 6.78
N LEU A 17 -4.23 12.69 8.09
CA LEU A 17 -5.54 12.51 8.70
C LEU A 17 -6.50 13.66 8.36
N GLU A 18 -6.02 14.89 8.31
CA GLU A 18 -6.80 16.05 7.91
C GLU A 18 -7.29 15.92 6.46
N LEU A 19 -6.38 15.62 5.53
CA LEU A 19 -6.69 15.40 4.11
C LEU A 19 -7.62 14.20 3.94
N GLY A 20 -7.32 13.08 4.59
CA GLY A 20 -8.14 11.87 4.54
C GLY A 20 -9.58 12.14 4.98
N ARG A 21 -9.79 12.91 6.05
CA ARG A 21 -11.14 13.26 6.54
C ARG A 21 -11.87 14.23 5.62
N LYS A 22 -11.15 15.13 4.93
CA LYS A 22 -11.74 16.10 4.01
C LYS A 22 -12.41 15.44 2.80
N TYR A 23 -11.85 14.33 2.32
CA TYR A 23 -12.29 13.64 1.11
C TYR A 23 -12.99 12.29 1.38
N THR A 24 -13.35 12.01 2.64
CA THR A 24 -14.08 10.79 3.02
C THR A 24 -15.30 11.12 3.87
N LEU A 25 -16.25 10.19 3.97
CA LEU A 25 -17.53 10.42 4.64
C LEU A 25 -17.49 10.04 6.13
N GLY A 26 -16.36 9.53 6.62
CA GLY A 26 -16.21 9.03 7.99
C GLY A 26 -16.99 7.74 8.29
N LYS A 27 -17.63 7.14 7.26
CA LYS A 27 -18.30 5.82 7.34
C LYS A 27 -17.39 4.69 6.88
N GLU A 28 -16.22 5.06 6.37
CA GLU A 28 -15.16 4.17 5.95
C GLU A 28 -14.36 3.68 7.15
N CYS A 29 -13.73 2.51 7.00
CA CYS A 29 -12.82 2.04 8.03
C CYS A 29 -11.63 3.01 8.10
N TYR A 30 -11.09 3.20 9.30
CA TYR A 30 -9.96 4.10 9.54
C TYR A 30 -8.77 3.92 8.58
N PRO A 31 -8.36 2.69 8.17
CA PRO A 31 -7.29 2.52 7.20
C PRO A 31 -7.57 3.16 5.83
N PHE A 32 -8.84 3.25 5.42
CA PHE A 32 -9.20 3.94 4.17
C PHE A 32 -8.93 5.43 4.26
N ILE A 33 -9.26 6.03 5.40
CA ILE A 33 -9.07 7.47 5.64
C ILE A 33 -7.58 7.80 5.58
N ILE A 34 -6.75 7.02 6.28
CA ILE A 34 -5.29 7.19 6.28
C ILE A 34 -4.72 7.02 4.87
N THR A 35 -4.98 5.88 4.22
CA THR A 35 -4.35 5.58 2.93
C THR A 35 -4.79 6.54 1.82
N THR A 36 -6.04 7.01 1.86
CA THR A 36 -6.53 8.03 0.93
C THR A 36 -5.86 9.38 1.21
N GLY A 37 -5.69 9.74 2.49
CA GLY A 37 -4.94 10.93 2.90
C GLY A 37 -3.49 10.89 2.40
N ASP A 38 -2.80 9.76 2.53
CA ASP A 38 -1.42 9.60 2.09
C ASP A 38 -1.28 9.75 0.57
N ILE A 39 -2.23 9.20 -0.19
CA ILE A 39 -2.29 9.36 -1.65
C ILE A 39 -2.45 10.84 -2.02
N ILE A 40 -3.41 11.52 -1.41
CA ILE A 40 -3.71 12.92 -1.72
C ILE A 40 -2.54 13.82 -1.33
N LYS A 41 -1.99 13.62 -0.14
CA LYS A 41 -0.80 14.33 0.32
C LYS A 41 0.37 14.16 -0.67
N THR A 42 0.61 12.93 -1.11
CA THR A 42 1.68 12.66 -2.08
C THR A 42 1.44 13.39 -3.40
N LEU A 43 0.19 13.49 -3.86
CA LEU A 43 -0.20 14.22 -5.07
C LEU A 43 -0.10 15.74 -4.93
N GLU A 44 -0.29 16.29 -3.73
CA GLU A 44 -0.12 17.73 -3.48
C GLU A 44 1.36 18.14 -3.43
N HIS A 45 2.23 17.28 -2.94
CA HIS A 45 3.66 17.58 -2.73
C HIS A 45 4.60 17.08 -3.84
N ASN A 46 4.12 16.25 -4.78
CA ASN A 46 4.94 15.67 -5.86
C ASN A 46 4.28 15.86 -7.23
N ASP A 47 5.08 15.72 -8.29
CA ASP A 47 4.59 15.74 -9.67
C ASP A 47 3.72 14.50 -9.95
N PRO A 48 2.40 14.64 -10.20
CA PRO A 48 1.50 13.53 -10.47
C PRO A 48 1.95 12.63 -11.62
N LYS A 49 2.70 13.18 -12.60
CA LYS A 49 3.19 12.43 -13.76
C LYS A 49 4.35 11.48 -13.44
N LYS A 50 4.97 11.62 -12.26
CA LYS A 50 6.11 10.81 -11.82
C LYS A 50 5.78 9.84 -10.69
N VAL A 51 4.53 9.83 -10.24
CA VAL A 51 4.10 9.00 -9.12
C VAL A 51 3.14 7.91 -9.58
N ALA A 52 3.20 6.77 -8.89
CA ALA A 52 2.30 5.66 -9.06
C ALA A 52 2.05 5.05 -7.68
N PHE A 53 0.80 4.68 -7.41
CA PHE A 53 0.44 4.12 -6.10
C PHE A 53 0.25 2.62 -6.18
N PHE A 54 0.74 1.91 -5.17
CA PHE A 54 0.54 0.48 -5.01
C PHE A 54 -0.50 0.22 -3.92
N MET A 55 -1.70 -0.21 -4.31
CA MET A 55 -2.81 -0.50 -3.39
C MET A 55 -3.39 -1.88 -3.68
N PRO A 56 -2.87 -2.95 -3.03
CA PRO A 56 -3.27 -4.32 -3.34
C PRO A 56 -4.75 -4.56 -3.05
N GLN A 57 -5.35 -5.47 -3.81
CA GLN A 57 -6.74 -5.86 -3.64
C GLN A 57 -6.83 -7.22 -2.96
N THR A 58 -7.70 -7.33 -1.96
CA THR A 58 -7.99 -8.60 -1.29
C THR A 58 -9.40 -9.06 -1.57
N TYR A 59 -9.60 -10.37 -1.65
CA TYR A 59 -10.93 -10.99 -1.68
C TYR A 59 -11.37 -11.40 -0.27
N GLY A 60 -12.57 -11.00 0.14
CA GLY A 60 -13.14 -11.31 1.45
C GLY A 60 -14.20 -10.29 1.88
N PRO A 61 -14.78 -10.44 3.08
CA PRO A 61 -15.81 -9.51 3.58
C PRO A 61 -15.27 -8.12 3.93
N CYS A 62 -13.94 -7.94 3.88
CA CYS A 62 -13.29 -6.68 4.22
C CYS A 62 -13.50 -5.63 3.13
N ARG A 63 -13.85 -4.39 3.53
CA ARG A 63 -13.99 -3.23 2.62
C ARG A 63 -12.67 -2.87 1.92
N PHE A 64 -11.53 -3.38 2.40
CA PHE A 64 -10.20 -3.19 1.81
C PHE A 64 -10.14 -3.55 0.32
N GLY A 65 -10.86 -4.59 -0.11
CA GLY A 65 -10.92 -4.95 -1.53
C GLY A 65 -11.52 -3.88 -2.45
N GLN A 66 -12.19 -2.87 -1.90
CA GLN A 66 -12.81 -1.77 -2.64
C GLN A 66 -12.02 -0.45 -2.54
N TYR A 67 -10.92 -0.43 -1.79
CA TYR A 67 -10.18 0.81 -1.52
C TYR A 67 -9.65 1.42 -2.82
N ASN A 68 -8.99 0.61 -3.66
CA ASN A 68 -8.42 1.08 -4.92
C ASN A 68 -9.49 1.69 -5.84
N LYS A 69 -10.72 1.15 -5.87
CA LYS A 69 -11.79 1.62 -6.75
C LYS A 69 -12.29 2.97 -6.29
N MET A 70 -12.52 3.11 -4.98
CA MET A 70 -12.94 4.37 -4.39
C MET A 70 -11.85 5.44 -4.50
N GLN A 71 -10.59 5.09 -4.27
CA GLN A 71 -9.45 6.00 -4.40
C GLN A 71 -9.28 6.49 -5.83
N LYS A 72 -9.42 5.60 -6.84
CA LYS A 72 -9.42 5.99 -8.27
C LYS A 72 -10.49 7.02 -8.60
N ILE A 73 -11.69 6.89 -8.02
CA ILE A 73 -12.77 7.87 -8.20
C ILE A 73 -12.39 9.20 -7.55
N ILE A 74 -11.89 9.18 -6.31
CA ILE A 74 -11.50 10.39 -5.58
C ILE A 74 -10.40 11.15 -6.32
N ILE A 75 -9.32 10.50 -6.74
CA ILE A 75 -8.23 11.18 -7.46
C ILE A 75 -8.69 11.73 -8.81
N LYS A 76 -9.64 11.04 -9.48
CA LYS A 76 -10.23 11.52 -10.74
C LYS A 76 -11.06 12.77 -10.52
N GLU A 77 -11.87 12.83 -9.47
CA GLU A 77 -12.66 14.01 -9.10
C GLU A 77 -11.77 15.21 -8.74
N LEU A 78 -10.57 14.95 -8.22
CA LEU A 78 -9.56 15.95 -7.92
C LEU A 78 -8.72 16.39 -9.15
N GLY A 79 -8.96 15.80 -10.33
CA GLY A 79 -8.25 16.14 -11.57
C GLY A 79 -6.94 15.37 -11.81
N TYR A 80 -6.67 14.32 -11.03
CA TYR A 80 -5.48 13.45 -11.17
C TYR A 80 -5.80 12.14 -11.91
N GLU A 81 -6.57 12.23 -12.99
CA GLU A 81 -7.06 11.06 -13.71
C GLU A 81 -5.96 10.22 -14.39
N ASP A 82 -4.81 10.84 -14.69
CA ASP A 82 -3.66 10.18 -15.31
C ASP A 82 -2.80 9.37 -14.32
N VAL A 83 -3.06 9.47 -13.01
CA VAL A 83 -2.20 8.83 -12.00
C VAL A 83 -2.56 7.36 -11.82
N PRO A 84 -1.62 6.42 -12.05
CA PRO A 84 -1.91 5.01 -11.96
C PRO A 84 -1.98 4.53 -10.50
N ILE A 85 -3.10 3.91 -10.13
CA ILE A 85 -3.21 3.07 -8.94
C ILE A 85 -3.12 1.60 -9.36
N ILE A 86 -1.99 0.99 -9.04
CA ILE A 86 -1.62 -0.39 -9.30
C ILE A 86 -2.16 -1.28 -8.17
N ALA A 87 -3.09 -2.18 -8.50
CA ALA A 87 -3.78 -3.00 -7.51
C ALA A 87 -3.71 -4.49 -7.87
N PRO A 88 -2.63 -5.20 -7.51
CA PRO A 88 -2.60 -6.66 -7.68
C PRO A 88 -3.58 -7.34 -6.72
N GLY A 89 -4.42 -8.24 -7.23
CA GLY A 89 -5.34 -9.07 -6.45
C GLY A 89 -6.39 -9.80 -7.30
N ALA A 90 -6.85 -10.97 -6.86
CA ALA A 90 -7.90 -11.74 -7.55
C ALA A 90 -9.30 -11.09 -7.38
N PRO A 91 -10.24 -11.20 -8.35
CA PRO A 91 -10.19 -11.96 -9.61
C PRO A 91 -9.67 -11.16 -10.82
N GLU A 92 -9.48 -9.85 -10.68
CA GLU A 92 -8.93 -8.96 -11.72
C GLU A 92 -7.40 -9.08 -11.86
N GLY A 93 -6.76 -9.95 -11.07
CA GLY A 93 -5.32 -10.21 -11.11
C GLY A 93 -4.84 -10.61 -12.50
N ASN A 94 -5.65 -11.35 -13.28
CA ASN A 94 -5.32 -11.69 -14.66
C ASN A 94 -5.25 -10.48 -15.61
N GLN A 95 -5.92 -9.37 -15.27
CA GLN A 95 -5.79 -8.10 -15.99
C GLN A 95 -4.50 -7.39 -15.56
N PHE A 96 -4.20 -7.33 -14.25
CA PHE A 96 -2.91 -6.84 -13.75
C PHE A 96 -1.70 -7.58 -14.38
N TYR A 97 -1.73 -8.92 -14.44
CA TYR A 97 -0.66 -9.71 -15.03
C TYR A 97 -0.50 -9.46 -16.54
N ARG A 98 -1.59 -9.18 -17.26
CA ARG A 98 -1.57 -8.87 -18.71
C ARG A 98 -1.17 -7.43 -19.01
N GLU A 99 -1.66 -6.49 -18.22
CA GLU A 99 -1.51 -5.05 -18.43
C GLU A 99 -0.08 -4.57 -18.10
N TYR A 100 0.61 -5.24 -17.16
CA TYR A 100 1.96 -4.91 -16.74
C TYR A 100 3.04 -5.93 -17.19
N ASP A 101 2.72 -6.80 -18.17
CA ASP A 101 3.64 -7.82 -18.74
C ASP A 101 4.31 -8.72 -17.68
N MET A 102 3.60 -9.00 -16.59
CA MET A 102 4.10 -9.81 -15.48
C MET A 102 3.99 -11.32 -15.76
N GLN A 103 3.51 -11.72 -16.95
CA GLN A 103 3.43 -13.12 -17.41
C GLN A 103 4.74 -13.62 -18.03
N GLY A 104 5.66 -12.72 -18.39
CA GLY A 104 6.96 -13.07 -18.95
C GLY A 104 7.97 -13.55 -17.90
N LEU A 105 9.13 -14.03 -18.37
CA LEU A 105 10.25 -14.49 -17.53
C LEU A 105 10.71 -13.42 -16.52
N ARG A 106 10.67 -12.13 -16.92
CA ARG A 106 11.00 -11.00 -16.04
C ARG A 106 10.03 -10.86 -14.87
N GLY A 107 8.72 -10.97 -15.12
CA GLY A 107 7.70 -10.93 -14.08
C GLY A 107 7.83 -12.10 -13.11
N PHE A 108 8.11 -13.31 -13.63
CA PHE A 108 8.39 -14.48 -12.80
C PHE A 108 9.64 -14.30 -11.93
N ILE A 109 10.75 -13.79 -12.50
CA ILE A 109 11.97 -13.50 -11.74
C ILE A 109 11.69 -12.45 -10.66
N LEU A 110 10.96 -11.38 -10.98
CA LEU A 110 10.58 -10.34 -10.03
C LEU A 110 9.73 -10.91 -8.88
N LEU A 111 8.76 -11.76 -9.20
CA LEU A 111 7.94 -12.45 -8.21
C LEU A 111 8.77 -13.34 -7.28
N MET A 112 9.70 -14.12 -7.84
CA MET A 112 10.59 -14.97 -7.05
C MET A 112 11.52 -14.16 -6.14
N LYS A 113 12.07 -13.04 -6.65
CA LYS A 113 12.86 -12.10 -5.83
C LYS A 113 12.02 -11.48 -4.71
N ALA A 114 10.78 -11.08 -5.00
CA ALA A 114 9.87 -10.51 -4.01
C ALA A 114 9.54 -11.54 -2.91
N MET A 115 9.23 -12.78 -3.28
CA MET A 115 8.98 -13.88 -2.34
C MET A 115 10.20 -14.18 -1.46
N SER A 116 11.40 -14.26 -2.05
CA SER A 116 12.65 -14.44 -1.30
C SER A 116 12.89 -13.29 -0.33
N GLY A 117 12.63 -12.05 -0.74
CA GLY A 117 12.70 -10.88 0.13
C GLY A 117 11.74 -10.96 1.31
N ILE A 118 10.46 -11.30 1.07
CA ILE A 118 9.45 -11.46 2.12
C ILE A 118 9.89 -12.51 3.15
N PHE A 119 10.30 -13.69 2.70
CA PHE A 119 10.76 -14.75 3.62
C PHE A 119 12.01 -14.36 4.40
N THR A 120 12.95 -13.67 3.76
CA THR A 120 14.16 -13.18 4.42
C THR A 120 13.82 -12.18 5.52
N VAL A 121 12.94 -11.21 5.23
CA VAL A 121 12.47 -10.22 6.21
C VAL A 121 11.71 -10.88 7.35
N ASP A 122 10.85 -11.86 7.08
CA ASP A 122 10.14 -12.58 8.14
C ASP A 122 11.10 -13.37 9.04
N TYR A 123 12.07 -14.07 8.45
CA TYR A 123 13.07 -14.81 9.20
C TYR A 123 13.95 -13.90 10.06
N LEU A 124 14.43 -12.78 9.51
CA LEU A 124 15.19 -11.77 10.26
C LEU A 124 14.36 -11.21 11.42
N ASN A 125 13.09 -10.89 11.19
CA ASN A 125 12.19 -10.42 12.24
C ASN A 125 11.95 -11.49 13.32
N LYS A 126 11.87 -12.76 12.94
CA LYS A 126 11.75 -13.88 13.89
C LYS A 126 12.99 -14.02 14.75
N MET A 127 14.19 -13.95 14.16
CA MET A 127 15.45 -13.96 14.90
C MET A 127 15.59 -12.75 15.83
N LEU A 128 15.26 -11.55 15.35
CA LEU A 128 15.28 -10.32 16.15
C LEU A 128 14.36 -10.43 17.37
N ARG A 129 13.16 -11.00 17.21
CA ARG A 129 12.22 -11.21 18.32
C ARG A 129 12.69 -12.28 19.31
N GLN A 130 13.49 -13.25 18.89
CA GLN A 130 14.06 -14.27 19.77
C GLN A 130 15.23 -13.72 20.60
N THR A 131 16.03 -12.81 20.06
CA THR A 131 17.15 -12.19 20.76
C THR A 131 16.76 -10.93 21.54
N ARG A 132 15.63 -10.30 21.21
CA ARG A 132 15.13 -9.14 21.94
C ARG A 132 14.78 -9.57 23.37
N PRO A 133 15.42 -8.99 24.41
CA PRO A 133 15.06 -9.29 25.79
C PRO A 133 13.59 -8.95 25.99
N LEU A 134 12.79 -9.95 26.38
CA LEU A 134 11.43 -9.70 26.86
C LEU A 134 11.56 -8.77 28.07
N LYS A 135 10.90 -7.61 28.04
CA LYS A 135 10.83 -6.74 29.21
C LYS A 135 10.09 -7.51 30.31
N ILE A 136 10.85 -8.02 31.27
CA ILE A 136 10.36 -8.72 32.46
C ILE A 136 9.95 -7.68 33.50
N HIS A 137 8.94 -6.85 33.18
CA HIS A 137 8.31 -6.00 34.19
C HIS A 137 6.81 -6.22 34.12
N TRP A 138 6.36 -7.22 34.87
CA TRP A 138 4.98 -7.38 35.29
C TRP A 138 4.74 -6.45 36.49
N GLY A 139 3.78 -5.52 36.36
CA GLY A 139 3.22 -4.78 37.49
C GLY A 139 3.80 -3.37 37.71
N LYS A 140 2.99 -2.37 37.36
CA LYS A 140 2.59 -1.25 38.22
C LYS A 140 1.51 -0.46 37.49
N GLU A 141 0.27 -0.90 37.71
CA GLU A 141 -0.91 -0.07 37.50
C GLU A 141 -0.86 1.07 38.53
N TYR A 142 -1.02 2.30 38.06
CA TYR A 142 -1.23 3.49 38.88
C TYR A 142 -2.72 3.76 39.00
#